data_AF-A0A8T3ZDT3-F1
#
_entry.id   AF-A0A8T3ZDT3-F1
#
_cell.length_a   1.000
_cell.length_b   1.000
_cell.length_c   1.000
_cell.angle_alpha   90.00
_cell.angle_beta   90.00
_cell.angle_gamma   90.00
#
_symmetry.space_group_name_H-M   'P 1'
#
loop_
_entity.id
_entity.type
_entity.pdbx_description
1 polymer ?
#
loop_
_entity_poly.entity_id
_entity_poly.type
_entity_poly.pdbx_seq_one_letter_code
_entity_poly.pdbx_strand_id
1 'polypeptide(L)'
;MSTLITIFVVLGSAALVYYLFGMDPLIGAIFGAIAGGIGSTTTISIIRSLNTSKGILNFLTLESSITDVYSIILTLVLTQALISGVIDLQTISQGIVGTFSTGAKIGILAGVLYVAILSRIERGYSYMMTFAFVLLIYALVSFLGGSGAIAVLIFGIILGNEKSIRSIFHLKTQVKKPFIKEFQSEISFFIRTFFFVYLGIIVTLGSLNNFTVALALMLLFLLLRYISVTISTFKTQLYEFKNLLTAINPRGLATAVLATYPLYTIQDLIDKGQNGHLTVLIGQLSSLPEIAFYTIILSIIFTTILTPLSLNRKKESNGTKKNISQ
;
A
#
# COMPACT_ATOMS: atom_id res chain seq x y z
N MET A 1 -4.82 7.06 11.44
CA MET A 1 -3.81 5.99 11.61
C MET A 1 -2.95 5.86 10.36
N SER A 2 -3.49 5.41 9.23
CA SER A 2 -2.77 5.19 7.97
C SER A 2 -1.89 6.37 7.52
N THR A 3 -2.44 7.59 7.49
CA THR A 3 -1.71 8.80 7.10
C THR A 3 -0.54 9.14 8.04
N LEU A 4 -0.78 9.05 9.34
CA LEU A 4 0.21 9.31 10.38
C LEU A 4 1.40 8.32 10.29
N ILE A 5 1.09 7.04 10.05
CA ILE A 5 2.10 5.99 9.83
C ILE A 5 2.93 6.33 8.61
N THR A 6 2.28 6.62 7.49
CA THR A 6 2.97 6.88 6.24
C THR A 6 3.94 8.05 6.37
N ILE A 7 3.53 9.16 7.00
CA ILE A 7 4.40 10.32 7.22
C ILE A 7 5.59 9.96 8.10
N PHE A 8 5.34 9.33 9.25
CA PHE A 8 6.42 8.95 10.16
C PHE A 8 7.38 7.95 9.55
N VAL A 9 6.88 7.00 8.76
CA VAL A 9 7.72 6.00 8.11
C VAL A 9 8.58 6.62 7.02
N VAL A 10 8.04 7.53 6.20
CA VAL A 10 8.81 8.24 5.17
C VAL A 10 9.91 9.10 5.81
N LEU A 11 9.59 9.89 6.84
CA LEU A 11 10.59 10.73 7.51
C LEU A 11 11.61 9.90 8.29
N GLY A 12 11.16 8.85 8.98
CA GLY A 12 12.03 7.98 9.77
C GLY A 12 13.00 7.19 8.90
N SER A 13 12.55 6.67 7.75
CA SER A 13 13.43 5.97 6.80
C SER A 13 14.43 6.90 6.14
N ALA A 14 14.02 8.13 5.76
CA ALA A 14 14.93 9.15 5.26
C ALA A 14 16.06 9.44 6.26
N ALA A 15 15.72 9.65 7.54
CA ALA A 15 16.70 9.90 8.59
C ALA A 15 17.59 8.69 8.84
N LEU A 16 17.01 7.48 8.97
CA LEU A 16 17.76 6.27 9.29
C LEU A 16 18.78 5.92 8.19
N VAL A 17 18.35 5.99 6.93
CA VAL A 17 19.18 5.68 5.76
C VAL A 17 20.31 6.71 5.59
N TYR A 18 20.03 7.98 5.89
CA TYR A 18 21.06 9.03 5.91
C TYR A 18 22.09 8.80 7.04
N TYR A 19 21.64 8.64 8.29
CA TYR A 19 22.54 8.58 9.45
C TYR A 19 23.30 7.27 9.59
N LEU A 20 22.71 6.13 9.23
CA LEU A 20 23.35 4.82 9.41
C LEU A 20 24.13 4.36 8.18
N PHE A 21 23.76 4.82 6.98
CA PHE A 21 24.28 4.26 5.73
C PHE A 21 24.83 5.32 4.76
N GLY A 22 24.74 6.62 5.10
CA GLY A 22 25.31 7.70 4.29
C GLY A 22 24.69 7.85 2.90
N MET A 23 23.50 7.27 2.68
CA MET A 23 22.77 7.39 1.42
C MET A 23 21.98 8.70 1.38
N ASP A 24 21.58 9.11 0.16
CA ASP A 24 20.76 10.30 -0.02
C ASP A 24 19.43 10.19 0.78
N PRO A 25 19.06 11.19 1.59
CA PRO A 25 17.84 11.15 2.40
C PRO A 25 16.57 11.01 1.56
N LEU A 26 16.58 11.48 0.31
CA LEU A 26 15.47 11.32 -0.62
C LEU A 26 15.31 9.85 -1.08
N ILE A 27 16.41 9.12 -1.25
CA ILE A 27 16.36 7.67 -1.51
C ILE A 27 15.80 6.93 -0.28
N GLY A 28 16.21 7.33 0.93
CA GLY A 28 15.63 6.82 2.17
C GLY A 28 14.12 7.10 2.25
N ALA A 29 13.69 8.32 1.90
CA ALA A 29 12.27 8.71 1.85
C ALA A 29 11.48 7.90 0.80
N ILE A 30 12.08 7.67 -0.39
CA ILE A 30 11.50 6.82 -1.44
C ILE A 30 11.31 5.40 -0.92
N PHE A 31 12.31 4.82 -0.24
CA PHE A 31 12.16 3.50 0.36
C PHE A 31 11.07 3.48 1.44
N GLY A 32 11.00 4.52 2.28
CA GLY A 32 9.90 4.71 3.22
C GLY A 32 8.53 4.76 2.56
N ALA A 33 8.42 5.38 1.39
CA ALA A 33 7.18 5.38 0.61
C ALA A 33 6.86 3.97 0.08
N ILE A 34 7.85 3.27 -0.48
CA ILE A 34 7.71 1.92 -1.06
C ILE A 34 7.32 0.88 0.01
N ALA A 35 8.02 0.90 1.15
CA ALA A 35 7.92 -0.11 2.20
C ALA A 35 7.13 0.37 3.43
N GLY A 36 6.56 1.57 3.42
CA GLY A 36 5.79 2.11 4.55
C GLY A 36 4.36 1.57 4.64
N GLY A 37 3.80 1.12 3.52
CA GLY A 37 2.45 0.59 3.44
C GLY A 37 2.31 -0.87 3.90
N ILE A 38 1.16 -1.20 4.47
CA ILE A 38 0.88 -2.56 4.98
C ILE A 38 0.30 -3.38 3.84
N GLY A 39 0.89 -4.54 3.57
CA GLY A 39 0.45 -5.43 2.50
C GLY A 39 -0.97 -5.95 2.76
N SER A 40 -1.94 -5.40 2.03
CA SER A 40 -3.37 -5.76 2.11
C SER A 40 -3.61 -7.25 1.92
N THR A 41 -3.04 -7.74 0.84
CA THR A 41 -2.72 -9.12 0.47
C THR A 41 -2.44 -10.06 1.65
N THR A 42 -1.35 -9.80 2.36
CA THR A 42 -0.80 -10.70 3.38
C THR A 42 -1.56 -10.55 4.69
N THR A 43 -1.96 -9.32 4.99
CA THR A 43 -2.76 -8.97 6.17
C THR A 43 -4.08 -9.73 6.19
N ILE A 44 -4.82 -9.75 5.08
CA ILE A 44 -6.11 -10.45 5.01
C ILE A 44 -5.93 -11.95 5.23
N SER A 45 -4.90 -12.56 4.64
CA SER A 45 -4.62 -14.00 4.82
C SER A 45 -4.29 -14.35 6.27
N ILE A 46 -3.45 -13.54 6.92
CA ILE A 46 -3.10 -13.72 8.34
C ILE A 46 -4.30 -13.48 9.24
N ILE A 47 -5.15 -12.48 8.97
CA ILE A 47 -6.33 -12.21 9.81
C ILE A 47 -7.38 -13.31 9.64
N ARG A 48 -7.59 -13.84 8.42
CA ARG A 48 -8.59 -14.89 8.17
C ARG A 48 -8.25 -16.21 8.87
N SER A 49 -6.98 -16.49 9.11
CA SER A 49 -6.59 -17.65 9.92
C SER A 49 -6.86 -17.43 11.43
N LEU A 50 -7.16 -16.20 11.84
CA LEU A 50 -7.52 -15.85 13.20
C LEU A 50 -9.04 -15.67 13.30
N ASN A 51 -9.68 -16.29 14.30
CA ASN A 51 -11.10 -16.08 14.62
C ASN A 51 -11.34 -14.70 15.27
N THR A 52 -10.97 -13.63 14.57
CA THR A 52 -11.11 -12.23 15.00
C THR A 52 -12.44 -11.63 14.55
N SER A 53 -12.83 -10.50 15.15
CA SER A 53 -14.10 -9.85 14.81
C SER A 53 -14.09 -9.28 13.38
N LYS A 54 -15.23 -9.39 12.68
CA LYS A 54 -15.41 -8.86 11.31
C LYS A 54 -15.08 -7.36 11.20
N GLY A 55 -15.26 -6.59 12.29
CA GLY A 55 -14.92 -5.17 12.35
C GLY A 55 -13.42 -4.90 12.18
N ILE A 56 -12.56 -5.69 12.85
CA ILE A 56 -11.10 -5.55 12.74
C ILE A 56 -10.61 -5.94 11.35
N LEU A 57 -11.17 -7.02 10.79
CA LEU A 57 -10.85 -7.45 9.43
C LEU A 57 -11.17 -6.34 8.42
N ASN A 58 -12.36 -5.74 8.48
CA ASN A 58 -12.75 -4.66 7.58
C ASN A 58 -11.87 -3.42 7.78
N PHE A 59 -11.57 -3.06 9.03
CA PHE A 59 -10.71 -1.92 9.33
C PHE A 59 -9.29 -2.10 8.76
N LEU A 60 -8.64 -3.23 9.02
CA LEU A 60 -7.29 -3.52 8.52
C LEU A 60 -7.26 -3.69 7.00
N THR A 61 -8.33 -4.22 6.40
CA THR A 61 -8.47 -4.29 4.94
C THR A 61 -8.54 -2.90 4.31
N LEU A 62 -9.31 -1.99 4.90
CA LEU A 62 -9.40 -0.60 4.44
C LEU A 62 -8.09 0.16 4.67
N GLU A 63 -7.50 0.03 5.86
CA GLU A 63 -6.21 0.64 6.18
C GLU A 63 -5.13 0.21 5.19
N SER A 64 -4.97 -1.09 4.96
CA SER A 64 -3.95 -1.61 4.06
C SER A 64 -4.17 -1.16 2.61
N SER A 65 -5.41 -1.18 2.12
CA SER A 65 -5.74 -0.71 0.76
C SER A 65 -5.41 0.78 0.59
N ILE A 66 -5.70 1.61 1.59
CA ILE A 66 -5.35 3.04 1.58
C ILE A 66 -3.84 3.23 1.61
N THR A 67 -3.11 2.46 2.43
CA THR A 67 -1.66 2.57 2.50
C THR A 67 -0.96 2.11 1.22
N ASP A 68 -1.47 1.09 0.52
CA ASP A 68 -0.94 0.66 -0.78
C ASP A 68 -1.02 1.82 -1.80
N VAL A 69 -2.13 2.57 -1.79
CA VAL A 69 -2.29 3.74 -2.66
C VAL A 69 -1.37 4.88 -2.26
N TYR A 70 -1.19 5.17 -0.97
CA TYR A 70 -0.22 6.17 -0.53
C TYR A 70 1.22 5.80 -0.91
N SER A 71 1.59 4.53 -0.80
CA SER A 71 2.90 4.05 -1.24
C SER A 71 3.15 4.35 -2.71
N ILE A 72 2.18 4.06 -3.59
CA ILE A 72 2.29 4.38 -5.02
C ILE A 72 2.50 5.89 -5.22
N ILE A 73 1.63 6.74 -4.67
CA ILE A 73 1.70 8.20 -4.90
C ILE A 73 3.02 8.78 -4.43
N LEU A 74 3.41 8.45 -3.19
CA LEU A 74 4.62 9.01 -2.60
C LEU A 74 5.87 8.52 -3.32
N THR A 75 5.92 7.25 -3.73
CA THR A 75 7.03 6.75 -4.55
C THR A 75 7.10 7.49 -5.88
N LEU A 76 5.99 7.69 -6.58
CA LEU A 76 5.98 8.42 -7.85
C LEU A 76 6.47 9.87 -7.69
N VAL A 77 5.89 10.61 -6.74
CA VAL A 77 6.22 12.03 -6.53
C VAL A 77 7.65 12.22 -6.04
N LEU A 78 8.11 11.41 -5.06
CA LEU A 78 9.48 11.50 -4.56
C LEU A 78 10.50 11.07 -5.62
N THR A 79 10.16 10.10 -6.47
CA THR A 79 11.01 9.74 -7.63
C THR A 79 11.11 10.90 -8.62
N GLN A 80 10.02 11.62 -8.90
CA GLN A 80 10.06 12.82 -9.74
C GLN A 80 10.87 13.96 -9.10
N ALA A 81 10.75 14.14 -7.78
CA ALA A 81 11.59 15.09 -7.05
C ALA A 81 13.08 14.72 -7.14
N LEU A 82 13.40 13.42 -7.09
CA LEU A 82 14.77 12.92 -7.25
C LEU A 82 15.31 13.20 -8.66
N ILE A 83 14.49 13.00 -9.70
CA ILE A 83 14.87 13.24 -11.10
C ILE A 83 15.07 14.74 -11.37
N SER A 84 14.17 15.58 -10.88
CA SER A 84 14.23 17.03 -11.10
C SER A 84 15.33 17.73 -10.31
N GLY A 85 15.84 17.10 -9.24
CA GLY A 85 16.87 17.67 -8.36
C GLY A 85 16.40 18.88 -7.53
N VAL A 86 15.13 19.28 -7.65
CA VAL A 86 14.55 20.42 -6.94
C VAL A 86 13.66 19.88 -5.82
N ILE A 87 14.13 20.00 -4.58
CA ILE A 87 13.33 19.71 -3.39
C ILE A 87 12.64 21.00 -2.95
N ASP A 88 11.60 21.39 -3.68
CA ASP A 88 10.70 22.45 -3.23
C ASP A 88 9.45 21.83 -2.59
N LEU A 89 9.29 22.04 -1.28
CA LEU A 89 8.17 21.52 -0.50
C LEU A 89 6.82 22.03 -1.04
N GLN A 90 6.79 23.24 -1.59
CA GLN A 90 5.59 23.80 -2.20
C GLN A 90 5.23 23.03 -3.48
N THR A 91 6.18 22.85 -4.38
CA THR A 91 5.98 22.06 -5.61
C THR A 91 5.59 20.60 -5.31
N ILE A 92 6.25 19.95 -4.34
CA ILE A 92 5.94 18.57 -3.95
C ILE A 92 4.52 18.47 -3.37
N SER A 93 4.14 19.39 -2.46
CA SER A 93 2.82 19.37 -1.84
C SER A 93 1.70 19.66 -2.86
N GLN A 94 1.90 20.63 -3.75
CA GLN A 94 0.98 20.93 -4.85
C GLN A 94 0.86 19.75 -5.82
N GLY A 95 1.97 19.08 -6.13
CA GLY A 95 1.99 17.87 -6.95
C GLY A 95 1.19 16.73 -6.34
N ILE A 96 1.36 16.44 -5.05
CA ILE A 96 0.59 15.42 -4.32
C ILE A 96 -0.90 15.76 -4.35
N VAL A 97 -1.26 16.99 -3.96
CA VAL A 97 -2.67 17.42 -3.88
C VAL A 97 -3.33 17.43 -5.26
N GLY A 98 -2.63 17.91 -6.29
CA GLY A 98 -3.13 17.93 -7.67
C GLY A 98 -3.37 16.52 -8.21
N THR A 99 -2.35 15.66 -8.10
CA THR A 99 -2.41 14.26 -8.55
C THR A 99 -3.53 13.49 -7.83
N PHE A 100 -3.69 13.76 -6.52
CA PHE A 100 -4.75 13.18 -5.70
C PHE A 100 -6.15 13.69 -6.09
N SER A 101 -6.31 15.01 -6.19
CA SER A 101 -7.60 15.64 -6.49
C SER A 101 -8.13 15.21 -7.86
N THR A 102 -7.27 15.21 -8.88
CA THR A 102 -7.62 14.80 -10.25
C THR A 102 -8.02 13.32 -10.28
N GLY A 103 -7.22 12.44 -9.65
CA GLY A 103 -7.56 11.02 -9.55
C GLY A 103 -8.87 10.77 -8.81
N ALA A 104 -9.10 11.50 -7.71
CA ALA A 104 -10.33 11.35 -6.93
C ALA A 104 -11.57 11.83 -7.68
N LYS A 105 -11.54 13.02 -8.30
CA LYS A 105 -12.68 13.55 -9.05
C LYS A 105 -13.07 12.63 -10.21
N ILE A 106 -12.10 12.20 -11.01
CA ILE A 106 -12.35 11.34 -12.17
C ILE A 106 -12.78 9.94 -11.71
N GLY A 107 -12.16 9.39 -10.67
CA GLY A 107 -12.57 8.11 -10.08
C GLY A 107 -14.01 8.10 -9.57
N ILE A 108 -14.45 9.19 -8.91
CA ILE A 108 -15.84 9.35 -8.47
C ILE A 108 -16.78 9.37 -9.68
N LEU A 109 -16.49 10.24 -10.65
CA LEU A 109 -17.31 10.39 -11.85
C LEU A 109 -17.43 9.07 -12.61
N ALA A 110 -16.31 8.40 -12.84
CA ALA A 110 -16.25 7.12 -13.54
C ALA A 110 -16.98 6.01 -12.79
N GLY A 111 -16.87 5.96 -11.45
CA GLY A 111 -17.59 4.99 -10.62
C GLY A 111 -19.11 5.15 -10.70
N VAL A 112 -19.61 6.39 -10.58
CA VAL A 112 -21.06 6.67 -10.68
C VAL A 112 -21.56 6.37 -12.09
N LEU A 113 -20.83 6.81 -13.12
CA LEU A 113 -21.14 6.52 -14.51
C LEU A 113 -21.19 5.00 -14.78
N TYR A 114 -20.22 4.26 -14.26
CA TYR A 114 -20.16 2.82 -14.44
C TYR A 114 -21.31 2.08 -13.75
N VAL A 115 -21.72 2.48 -12.55
CA VAL A 115 -22.89 1.91 -11.87
C VAL A 115 -24.16 2.12 -12.71
N ALA A 116 -24.30 3.29 -13.36
CA ALA A 116 -25.41 3.55 -14.28
C ALA A 116 -25.33 2.69 -15.56
N ILE A 117 -24.14 2.50 -16.13
CA ILE A 117 -23.92 1.62 -17.30
C ILE A 117 -24.22 0.16 -16.96
N LEU A 118 -23.72 -0.32 -15.82
CA LEU A 118 -23.90 -1.69 -15.33
C LEU A 118 -25.38 -2.05 -15.14
N SER A 119 -26.22 -1.05 -14.87
CA SER A 119 -27.66 -1.19 -14.74
C SER A 119 -28.39 -1.55 -16.04
N ARG A 120 -27.73 -1.36 -17.20
CA ARG A 120 -28.27 -1.53 -18.56
C ARG A 120 -27.68 -2.71 -19.34
N ILE A 121 -26.64 -3.37 -18.82
CA ILE A 121 -25.93 -4.42 -19.54
C ILE A 121 -26.51 -5.81 -19.25
N GLU A 122 -26.60 -6.64 -20.30
CA GLU A 122 -27.04 -8.03 -20.22
C GLU A 122 -26.07 -8.93 -19.44
N ARG A 123 -26.64 -9.96 -18.81
CA ARG A 123 -25.94 -10.86 -17.90
C ARG A 123 -24.84 -11.65 -18.65
N GLY A 124 -23.59 -11.47 -18.24
CA GLY A 124 -22.48 -12.32 -18.70
C GLY A 124 -21.17 -11.59 -18.96
N TYR A 125 -21.21 -10.35 -19.45
CA TYR A 125 -19.98 -9.62 -19.84
C TYR A 125 -19.46 -8.62 -18.80
N SER A 126 -20.18 -8.45 -17.69
CA SER A 126 -19.89 -7.42 -16.69
C SER A 126 -18.50 -7.55 -16.06
N TYR A 127 -17.94 -8.76 -15.94
CA TYR A 127 -16.61 -8.96 -15.34
C TYR A 127 -15.49 -8.49 -16.26
N MET A 128 -15.53 -8.87 -17.55
CA MET A 128 -14.60 -8.39 -18.58
C MET A 128 -14.71 -6.89 -18.76
N MET A 129 -15.94 -6.36 -18.80
CA MET A 129 -16.14 -4.92 -18.92
C MET A 129 -15.61 -4.16 -17.71
N THR A 130 -15.80 -4.67 -16.49
CA THR A 130 -15.24 -4.04 -15.28
C THR A 130 -13.71 -3.99 -15.36
N PHE A 131 -13.09 -5.09 -15.81
CA PHE A 131 -11.63 -5.15 -15.97
C PHE A 131 -11.12 -4.14 -17.02
N ALA A 132 -11.76 -4.10 -18.19
CA ALA A 132 -11.42 -3.12 -19.23
C ALA A 132 -11.62 -1.67 -18.74
N PHE A 133 -12.71 -1.40 -18.00
CA PHE A 133 -13.00 -0.07 -17.48
C PHE A 133 -12.00 0.38 -16.42
N VAL A 134 -11.52 -0.54 -15.58
CA VAL A 134 -10.43 -0.27 -14.61
C VAL A 134 -9.15 0.15 -15.33
N LEU A 135 -8.75 -0.57 -16.39
CA LEU A 135 -7.57 -0.21 -17.19
C LEU A 135 -7.74 1.15 -17.90
N LEU A 136 -8.93 1.40 -18.44
CA LEU A 136 -9.27 2.66 -19.11
C LEU A 136 -9.22 3.85 -18.14
N ILE A 137 -9.83 3.74 -16.96
CA ILE A 137 -9.76 4.78 -15.92
C ILE A 137 -8.31 5.04 -15.53
N TYR A 138 -7.54 3.97 -15.29
CA TYR A 138 -6.14 4.11 -14.91
C TYR A 138 -5.35 4.89 -15.96
N ALA A 139 -5.45 4.50 -17.23
CA ALA A 139 -4.75 5.13 -18.34
C ALA A 139 -5.17 6.58 -18.57
N LEU A 140 -6.49 6.86 -18.61
CA LEU A 140 -7.01 8.21 -18.81
C LEU A 140 -6.58 9.17 -17.69
N VAL A 141 -6.67 8.72 -16.44
CA VAL A 141 -6.29 9.57 -15.30
C VAL A 141 -4.79 9.82 -15.28
N SER A 142 -3.98 8.80 -15.59
CA SER A 142 -2.53 8.94 -15.65
C SER A 142 -2.11 9.88 -16.80
N PHE A 143 -2.81 9.83 -17.94
CA PHE A 143 -2.61 10.78 -19.04
C PHE A 143 -2.94 12.23 -18.67
N LEU A 144 -3.99 12.43 -17.85
CA LEU A 144 -4.40 13.75 -17.35
C LEU A 144 -3.55 14.25 -16.17
N GLY A 145 -2.46 13.57 -15.81
CA GLY A 145 -1.58 13.93 -14.70
C GLY A 145 -2.14 13.64 -13.31
N GLY A 146 -3.19 12.82 -13.21
CA GLY A 146 -3.72 12.31 -11.94
C GLY A 146 -3.15 10.94 -11.58
N SER A 147 -3.41 10.47 -10.35
CA SER A 147 -3.06 9.09 -9.99
C SER A 147 -4.13 8.12 -10.48
N GLY A 148 -3.79 7.33 -11.50
CA GLY A 148 -4.64 6.23 -11.96
C GLY A 148 -4.98 5.24 -10.86
N ALA A 149 -4.05 4.98 -9.92
CA ALA A 149 -4.26 4.09 -8.78
C ALA A 149 -5.36 4.61 -7.83
N ILE A 150 -5.37 5.91 -7.52
CA ILE A 150 -6.43 6.53 -6.70
C ILE A 150 -7.77 6.44 -7.40
N ALA A 151 -7.80 6.75 -8.70
CA ALA A 151 -9.04 6.73 -9.46
C ALA A 151 -9.67 5.33 -9.47
N VAL A 152 -8.85 4.29 -9.69
CA VAL A 152 -9.28 2.89 -9.63
C VAL A 152 -9.71 2.48 -8.22
N LEU A 153 -9.01 2.91 -7.17
CA LEU A 153 -9.41 2.64 -5.78
C LEU A 153 -10.81 3.21 -5.49
N ILE A 154 -11.02 4.49 -5.80
CA ILE A 154 -12.28 5.19 -5.56
C ILE A 154 -13.40 4.59 -6.40
N PHE A 155 -13.12 4.29 -7.67
CA PHE A 155 -14.01 3.52 -8.53
C PHE A 155 -14.42 2.18 -7.88
N GLY A 156 -13.45 1.42 -7.36
CA GLY A 156 -13.68 0.15 -6.68
C GLY A 156 -14.50 0.28 -5.41
N ILE A 157 -14.26 1.34 -4.62
CA ILE A 157 -15.07 1.66 -3.42
C ILE A 157 -16.52 1.97 -3.81
N ILE A 158 -16.74 2.76 -4.86
CA ILE A 158 -18.08 3.10 -5.36
C ILE A 158 -18.81 1.85 -5.85
N LEU A 159 -18.13 1.01 -6.65
CA LEU A 159 -18.68 -0.25 -7.15
C LEU A 159 -18.99 -1.24 -6.02
N GLY A 160 -18.12 -1.32 -5.01
CA GLY A 160 -18.34 -2.11 -3.79
C GLY A 160 -19.59 -1.66 -3.02
N ASN A 161 -19.81 -0.35 -2.95
CA ASN A 161 -20.94 0.30 -2.26
C ASN A 161 -22.14 0.63 -3.17
N GLU A 162 -22.24 -0.05 -4.31
CA GLU A 162 -23.28 0.16 -5.32
C GLU A 162 -24.71 0.28 -4.74
N LYS A 163 -25.08 -0.50 -3.70
CA LYS A 163 -26.44 -0.43 -3.12
C LYS A 163 -26.75 0.97 -2.56
N SER A 164 -25.81 1.55 -1.81
CA SER A 164 -25.96 2.89 -1.25
C SER A 164 -25.96 3.96 -2.35
N ILE A 165 -25.08 3.79 -3.34
CA ILE A 165 -24.99 4.69 -4.49
C ILE A 165 -26.28 4.65 -5.33
N ARG A 166 -26.83 3.47 -5.62
CA ARG A 166 -28.11 3.31 -6.32
C ARG A 166 -29.28 3.95 -5.58
N SER A 167 -29.28 3.87 -4.24
CA SER A 167 -30.31 4.54 -3.42
C SER A 167 -30.23 6.05 -3.54
N ILE A 168 -29.03 6.62 -3.51
CA ILE A 168 -28.79 8.06 -3.68
C ILE A 168 -29.21 8.54 -5.08
N PHE A 169 -28.95 7.72 -6.11
CA PHE A 169 -29.22 8.07 -7.51
C PHE A 169 -30.50 7.44 -8.10
N HIS A 170 -31.38 6.85 -7.28
CA HIS A 170 -32.64 6.21 -7.66
C HIS A 170 -32.58 5.20 -8.83
N LEU A 171 -31.53 4.37 -8.90
CA LEU A 171 -31.32 3.40 -10.00
C LEU A 171 -32.01 2.05 -9.70
N LYS A 172 -33.00 1.65 -10.52
CA LYS A 172 -33.97 0.57 -10.22
C LYS A 172 -33.52 -0.91 -10.39
N THR A 173 -32.39 -1.22 -11.01
CA THR A 173 -32.05 -2.61 -11.40
C THR A 173 -31.18 -3.37 -10.38
N GLN A 174 -31.38 -4.69 -10.24
CA GLN A 174 -30.50 -5.57 -9.45
C GLN A 174 -29.42 -6.19 -10.33
N VAL A 175 -28.14 -5.90 -10.04
CA VAL A 175 -26.99 -6.62 -10.61
C VAL A 175 -26.59 -7.73 -9.65
N LYS A 176 -26.58 -8.99 -10.11
CA LYS A 176 -26.03 -10.11 -9.34
C LYS A 176 -24.50 -10.04 -9.40
N LYS A 177 -23.88 -9.89 -8.22
CA LYS A 177 -22.45 -9.58 -8.01
C LYS A 177 -21.42 -10.72 -8.08
N PRO A 178 -21.73 -12.02 -7.98
CA PRO A 178 -20.71 -12.99 -7.58
C PRO A 178 -19.57 -13.12 -8.60
N PHE A 179 -19.89 -13.13 -9.89
CA PHE A 179 -18.91 -13.34 -10.96
C PHE A 179 -17.86 -12.22 -11.12
N ILE A 180 -18.21 -10.95 -10.88
CA ILE A 180 -17.24 -9.84 -11.02
C ILE A 180 -16.17 -9.96 -9.95
N LYS A 181 -16.58 -10.24 -8.71
CA LYS A 181 -15.64 -10.31 -7.58
C LYS A 181 -14.72 -11.52 -7.70
N GLU A 182 -15.26 -12.67 -8.10
CA GLU A 182 -14.48 -13.88 -8.33
C GLU A 182 -13.46 -13.67 -9.45
N PHE A 183 -13.88 -13.20 -10.62
CA PHE A 183 -12.97 -12.94 -11.74
C PHE A 183 -11.84 -11.95 -11.37
N GLN A 184 -12.18 -10.83 -10.73
CA GLN A 184 -11.18 -9.85 -10.30
C GLN A 184 -10.23 -10.40 -9.23
N SER A 185 -10.71 -11.31 -8.38
CA SER A 185 -9.88 -12.02 -7.40
C SER A 185 -8.87 -12.94 -8.08
N GLU A 186 -9.28 -13.70 -9.10
CA GLU A 186 -8.40 -14.57 -9.87
C GLU A 186 -7.31 -13.77 -10.62
N ILE A 187 -7.70 -12.67 -11.28
CA ILE A 187 -6.74 -11.77 -11.93
C ILE A 187 -5.75 -11.19 -10.91
N SER A 188 -6.26 -10.71 -9.77
CA SER A 188 -5.41 -10.17 -8.70
C SER A 188 -4.45 -11.23 -8.13
N PHE A 189 -4.89 -12.48 -8.03
CA PHE A 189 -4.07 -13.60 -7.59
C PHE A 189 -2.96 -13.91 -8.60
N PHE A 190 -3.29 -13.98 -9.89
CA PHE A 190 -2.33 -14.19 -10.96
C PHE A 190 -1.25 -13.09 -10.98
N ILE A 191 -1.66 -11.81 -11.02
CA ILE A 191 -0.73 -10.67 -11.04
C ILE A 191 0.15 -10.66 -9.79
N ARG A 192 -0.41 -10.93 -8.62
CA ARG A 192 0.36 -11.01 -7.37
C ARG A 192 1.42 -12.10 -7.43
N THR A 193 1.06 -13.29 -7.89
CA THR A 193 1.96 -14.44 -8.01
C THR A 193 3.09 -14.12 -8.98
N PHE A 194 2.75 -13.56 -10.14
CA PHE A 194 3.73 -13.11 -11.14
C PHE A 194 4.75 -12.15 -10.53
N PHE A 195 4.32 -11.10 -9.83
CA PHE A 195 5.24 -10.11 -9.25
C PHE A 195 6.10 -10.65 -8.10
N PHE A 196 5.56 -11.56 -7.27
CA PHE A 196 6.39 -12.19 -6.23
C PHE A 196 7.45 -13.12 -6.82
N VAL A 197 7.10 -13.90 -7.84
CA VAL A 197 8.05 -14.76 -8.56
C VAL A 197 9.09 -13.89 -9.29
N TYR A 198 8.63 -12.85 -10.00
CA TYR A 198 9.50 -11.89 -10.68
C TYR A 198 10.49 -11.24 -9.72
N LEU A 199 10.03 -10.72 -8.57
CA LEU A 199 10.91 -10.16 -7.55
C LEU A 199 11.94 -11.20 -7.07
N GLY A 200 11.52 -12.44 -6.85
CA GLY A 200 12.43 -13.52 -6.45
C GLY A 200 13.49 -13.87 -7.50
N ILE A 201 13.22 -13.68 -8.79
CA ILE A 201 14.17 -13.92 -9.88
C ILE A 201 15.20 -12.79 -9.99
N ILE A 202 14.78 -11.53 -9.85
CA ILE A 202 15.66 -10.37 -10.06
C ILE A 202 16.54 -10.03 -8.85
N VAL A 203 16.17 -10.50 -7.65
CA VAL A 203 16.91 -10.18 -6.43
C VAL A 203 18.15 -11.04 -6.33
N THR A 204 19.31 -10.38 -6.30
CA THR A 204 20.59 -11.00 -5.96
C THR A 204 20.81 -10.91 -4.46
N LEU A 205 20.90 -12.06 -3.78
CA LEU A 205 21.21 -12.12 -2.35
C LEU A 205 22.73 -12.11 -2.19
N GLY A 206 23.32 -10.92 -2.17
CA GLY A 206 24.77 -10.77 -2.24
C GLY A 206 25.37 -10.00 -1.07
N SER A 207 24.60 -9.10 -0.46
CA SER A 207 25.19 -8.12 0.45
C SER A 207 24.60 -8.21 1.87
N LEU A 208 25.47 -8.56 2.82
CA LEU A 208 25.15 -8.51 4.25
C LEU A 208 24.75 -7.10 4.68
N ASN A 209 25.29 -6.06 4.02
CA ASN A 209 24.92 -4.68 4.29
C ASN A 209 23.45 -4.39 3.93
N ASN A 210 22.93 -4.86 2.79
CA ASN A 210 21.53 -4.62 2.45
C ASN A 210 20.59 -5.39 3.38
N PHE A 211 21.02 -6.55 3.89
CA PHE A 211 20.29 -7.27 4.92
C PHE A 211 20.22 -6.49 6.25
N THR A 212 21.33 -5.90 6.72
CA THR A 212 21.33 -5.10 7.96
C THR A 212 20.50 -3.83 7.81
N VAL A 213 20.54 -3.16 6.65
CA VAL A 213 19.66 -2.03 6.30
C VAL A 213 18.20 -2.45 6.41
N ALA A 214 17.83 -3.57 5.76
CA ALA A 214 16.46 -4.07 5.77
C ALA A 214 15.98 -4.43 7.18
N LEU A 215 16.84 -5.03 8.00
CA LEU A 215 16.53 -5.34 9.39
C LEU A 215 16.32 -4.07 10.24
N ALA A 216 17.18 -3.06 10.09
CA ALA A 216 17.05 -1.79 10.78
C ALA A 216 15.75 -1.06 10.39
N LEU A 217 15.42 -1.03 9.10
CA LEU A 217 14.19 -0.43 8.59
C LEU A 217 12.95 -1.20 9.06
N MET A 218 13.02 -2.52 9.11
CA MET A 218 11.94 -3.36 9.62
C MET A 218 11.65 -3.08 11.10
N LEU A 219 12.69 -2.98 11.94
CA LEU A 219 12.56 -2.62 13.35
C LEU A 219 12.00 -1.20 13.53
N LEU A 220 12.49 -0.25 12.74
CA LEU A 220 11.96 1.12 12.71
C LEU A 220 10.48 1.12 12.36
N PHE A 221 10.06 0.39 11.33
CA PHE A 221 8.65 0.32 10.92
C PHE A 221 7.77 -0.27 12.03
N LEU A 222 8.24 -1.29 12.75
CA LEU A 222 7.52 -1.85 13.89
C LEU A 222 7.37 -0.83 15.03
N LEU A 223 8.43 -0.08 15.33
CA LEU A 223 8.43 0.97 16.35
C LEU A 223 7.47 2.12 15.97
N LEU A 224 7.55 2.61 14.74
CA LEU A 224 6.67 3.67 14.24
C LEU A 224 5.20 3.20 14.16
N ARG A 225 4.96 1.94 13.81
CA ARG A 225 3.63 1.31 13.87
C ARG A 225 3.12 1.34 15.31
N TYR A 226 3.91 0.92 16.30
CA TYR A 226 3.51 0.95 17.70
C TYR A 226 3.13 2.36 18.17
N ILE A 227 3.96 3.36 17.85
CA ILE A 227 3.71 4.76 18.20
C ILE A 227 2.42 5.24 17.55
N SER A 228 2.26 5.05 16.23
CA SER A 228 1.10 5.54 15.51
C SER A 228 -0.20 4.83 15.91
N VAL A 229 -0.16 3.52 16.20
CA VAL A 229 -1.32 2.78 16.72
C VAL A 229 -1.69 3.35 18.08
N THR A 230 -0.70 3.58 18.96
CA THR A 230 -0.95 4.13 20.29
C THR A 230 -1.64 5.49 20.23
N ILE A 231 -1.12 6.40 19.40
CA ILE A 231 -1.70 7.74 19.23
C ILE A 231 -3.10 7.65 18.60
N SER A 232 -3.25 6.86 17.54
CA SER A 232 -4.51 6.80 16.77
C SER A 232 -5.64 6.06 17.50
N THR A 233 -5.30 5.11 18.38
CA THR A 233 -6.29 4.33 19.14
C THR A 233 -6.56 4.89 20.52
N PHE A 234 -5.83 5.93 20.94
CA PHE A 234 -6.01 6.55 22.25
C PHE A 234 -7.46 7.02 22.44
N LYS A 235 -8.09 6.59 23.55
CA LYS A 235 -9.51 6.85 23.88
C LYS A 235 -10.54 6.29 22.89
N THR A 236 -10.17 5.32 22.04
CA THR A 236 -11.10 4.63 21.14
C THR A 236 -11.33 3.19 21.59
N GLN A 237 -12.45 2.59 21.14
CA GLN A 237 -12.74 1.16 21.36
C GLN A 237 -11.68 0.22 20.75
N LEU A 238 -10.83 0.72 19.85
CA LEU A 238 -9.74 -0.03 19.21
C LEU A 238 -8.51 -0.17 20.11
N TYR A 239 -8.42 0.56 21.22
CA TYR A 239 -7.29 0.50 22.14
C TYR A 239 -7.09 -0.92 22.71
N GLU A 240 -8.17 -1.66 22.94
CA GLU A 240 -8.12 -3.07 23.39
C GLU A 240 -7.48 -4.03 22.39
N PHE A 241 -7.30 -3.60 21.14
CA PHE A 241 -6.66 -4.36 20.08
C PHE A 241 -5.31 -3.77 19.67
N LYS A 242 -4.77 -2.79 20.42
CA LYS A 242 -3.49 -2.13 20.13
C LYS A 242 -2.35 -3.10 19.81
N ASN A 243 -2.17 -4.14 20.61
CA ASN A 243 -1.09 -5.12 20.41
C ASN A 243 -1.27 -5.91 19.12
N LEU A 244 -2.51 -6.31 18.81
CA LEU A 244 -2.84 -7.01 17.57
C LEU A 244 -2.66 -6.10 16.34
N LEU A 245 -3.15 -4.85 16.43
CA LEU A 245 -3.00 -3.84 15.36
C LEU A 245 -1.54 -3.49 15.10
N THR A 246 -0.69 -3.53 16.14
CA THR A 246 0.76 -3.32 16.02
C THR A 246 1.46 -4.53 15.42
N ALA A 247 1.11 -5.75 15.88
CA ALA A 247 1.71 -6.99 15.41
C ALA A 247 1.44 -7.24 13.92
N ILE A 248 0.27 -6.82 13.43
CA ILE A 248 -0.10 -6.90 12.02
C ILE A 248 0.56 -5.74 11.25
N ASN A 249 1.78 -6.00 10.75
CA ASN A 249 2.52 -5.08 9.91
C ASN A 249 3.30 -5.78 8.77
N PRO A 250 2.69 -6.71 8.01
CA PRO A 250 3.40 -7.35 6.91
C PRO A 250 3.54 -6.37 5.74
N ARG A 251 4.64 -6.44 5.00
CA ARG A 251 4.79 -5.80 3.68
C ARG A 251 4.35 -6.77 2.59
N GLY A 252 4.04 -6.25 1.41
CA GLY A 252 3.39 -7.06 0.39
C GLY A 252 3.65 -6.60 -1.04
N LEU A 253 2.67 -6.85 -1.90
CA LEU A 253 2.78 -6.67 -3.35
C LEU A 253 3.18 -5.24 -3.76
N ALA A 254 2.61 -4.21 -3.14
CA ALA A 254 2.95 -2.82 -3.48
C ALA A 254 4.45 -2.55 -3.31
N THR A 255 5.04 -3.02 -2.20
CA THR A 255 6.49 -2.93 -1.95
C THR A 255 7.29 -3.70 -3.00
N ALA A 256 6.85 -4.91 -3.36
CA ALA A 256 7.53 -5.73 -4.36
C ALA A 256 7.58 -5.08 -5.74
N VAL A 257 6.47 -4.49 -6.18
CA VAL A 257 6.37 -3.82 -7.47
C VAL A 257 7.17 -2.51 -7.47
N LEU A 258 6.93 -1.66 -6.47
CA LEU A 258 7.48 -0.31 -6.43
C LEU A 258 8.99 -0.26 -6.16
N ALA A 259 9.57 -1.30 -5.58
CA ALA A 259 11.02 -1.37 -5.31
C ALA A 259 11.88 -1.20 -6.57
N THR A 260 11.36 -1.61 -7.72
CA THR A 260 12.04 -1.53 -9.02
C THR A 260 11.77 -0.24 -9.78
N TYR A 261 10.73 0.50 -9.38
CA TYR A 261 10.22 1.65 -10.15
C TYR A 261 11.24 2.80 -10.28
N PRO A 262 11.88 3.30 -9.19
CA PRO A 262 12.82 4.41 -9.30
C PRO A 262 14.02 4.07 -10.18
N LEU A 263 14.55 2.86 -10.03
CA LEU A 263 15.69 2.36 -10.80
C LEU A 263 15.38 2.33 -12.30
N TYR A 264 14.24 1.71 -12.69
CA TYR A 264 13.85 1.62 -14.09
C TYR A 264 13.57 2.99 -14.71
N THR A 265 12.88 3.87 -13.98
CA THR A 265 12.54 5.20 -14.46
C THR A 265 13.80 6.04 -14.73
N ILE A 266 14.78 5.97 -13.83
CA ILE A 266 16.04 6.71 -13.99
C ILE A 266 16.89 6.09 -15.10
N GLN A 267 16.92 4.76 -15.23
CA GLN A 267 17.63 4.08 -16.32
C GLN A 267 17.07 4.48 -17.69
N ASP A 268 15.74 4.50 -17.86
CA ASP A 268 15.08 4.91 -19.10
C ASP A 268 15.42 6.37 -19.50
N LEU A 269 15.57 7.27 -18.52
CA LEU A 269 15.98 8.66 -18.79
C LEU A 269 17.45 8.77 -19.21
N ILE A 270 18.33 7.95 -18.63
CA ILE A 270 19.74 7.88 -19.00
C ILE A 270 19.89 7.31 -20.41
N ASP A 271 19.14 6.25 -20.74
CA ASP A 271 19.13 5.65 -22.08
C ASP A 271 18.64 6.65 -23.15
N LYS A 272 17.78 7.61 -22.76
CA LYS A 272 17.33 8.74 -23.60
C LYS A 272 18.34 9.89 -23.70
N GLY A 273 19.54 9.75 -23.15
CA GLY A 273 20.64 10.71 -23.27
C GLY A 273 20.64 11.85 -22.25
N GLN A 274 19.82 11.78 -21.19
CA GLN A 274 19.90 12.74 -20.07
C GLN A 274 21.02 12.35 -19.09
N ASN A 275 22.26 12.56 -19.53
CA ASN A 275 23.48 12.16 -18.82
C ASN A 275 23.92 13.23 -17.80
N GLY A 276 23.20 13.32 -16.68
CA GLY A 276 23.54 14.17 -15.53
C GLY A 276 23.96 13.39 -14.28
N HIS A 277 23.74 14.00 -13.10
CA HIS A 277 23.95 13.47 -11.72
C HIS A 277 23.28 12.11 -11.44
N LEU A 278 22.42 11.64 -12.36
CA LEU A 278 21.61 10.43 -12.31
C LEU A 278 22.42 9.13 -12.34
N THR A 279 23.62 9.12 -12.94
CA THR A 279 24.48 7.92 -12.99
C THR A 279 25.04 7.53 -11.63
N VAL A 280 25.32 8.50 -10.76
CA VAL A 280 25.76 8.25 -9.37
C VAL A 280 24.61 7.65 -8.54
N LEU A 281 23.37 8.02 -8.83
CA LEU A 281 22.18 7.52 -8.13
C LEU A 281 21.87 6.05 -8.45
N ILE A 282 22.24 5.53 -9.63
CA ILE A 282 22.03 4.12 -9.99
C ILE A 282 22.67 3.18 -8.95
N GLY A 283 23.88 3.50 -8.48
CA GLY A 283 24.60 2.66 -7.51
C GLY A 283 23.86 2.54 -6.18
N GLN A 284 23.15 3.58 -5.76
CA GLN A 284 22.33 3.56 -4.54
C GLN A 284 20.93 2.99 -4.77
N LEU A 285 20.40 3.08 -5.99
CA LEU A 285 19.06 2.56 -6.34
C LEU A 285 19.06 1.06 -6.67
N SER A 286 20.19 0.51 -7.12
CA SER A 286 20.33 -0.91 -7.43
C SER A 286 20.16 -1.82 -6.22
N SER A 287 20.39 -1.31 -5.01
CA SER A 287 20.17 -2.03 -3.75
C SER A 287 18.71 -2.06 -3.29
N LEU A 288 17.84 -1.18 -3.82
CA LEU A 288 16.45 -1.08 -3.35
C LEU A 288 15.63 -2.37 -3.53
N PRO A 289 15.70 -3.10 -4.67
CA PRO A 289 14.98 -4.37 -4.82
C PRO A 289 15.42 -5.43 -3.80
N GLU A 290 16.73 -5.53 -3.52
CA GLU A 290 17.29 -6.45 -2.53
C GLU A 290 16.83 -6.10 -1.10
N ILE A 291 16.93 -4.81 -0.72
CA ILE A 291 16.46 -4.32 0.60
C ILE A 291 14.95 -4.54 0.75
N ALA A 292 14.17 -4.28 -0.30
CA ALA A 292 12.72 -4.47 -0.29
C ALA A 292 12.35 -5.95 -0.12
N PHE A 293 13.04 -6.86 -0.81
CA PHE A 293 12.86 -8.30 -0.67
C PHE A 293 13.13 -8.78 0.76
N TYR A 294 14.27 -8.40 1.34
CA TYR A 294 14.57 -8.71 2.74
C TYR A 294 13.53 -8.14 3.69
N THR A 295 13.10 -6.90 3.46
CA THR A 295 12.08 -6.23 4.29
C THR A 295 10.73 -6.97 4.21
N ILE A 296 10.33 -7.45 3.03
CA ILE A 296 9.11 -8.25 2.85
C ILE A 296 9.22 -9.54 3.67
N ILE A 297 10.28 -10.32 3.48
CA ILE A 297 10.46 -11.61 4.19
C ILE A 297 10.48 -11.39 5.71
N LEU A 298 11.32 -10.46 6.20
CA LEU A 298 11.42 -10.15 7.62
C LEU A 298 10.07 -9.72 8.20
N SER A 299 9.35 -8.84 7.51
CA SER A 299 8.04 -8.37 7.97
C SER A 299 6.99 -9.49 8.07
N ILE A 300 7.01 -10.45 7.14
CA ILE A 300 6.09 -11.60 7.13
C ILE A 300 6.42 -12.53 8.30
N ILE A 301 7.71 -12.85 8.49
CA ILE A 301 8.17 -13.71 9.60
C ILE A 301 7.78 -13.09 10.94
N PHE A 302 8.14 -11.84 11.17
CA PHE A 302 7.82 -11.15 12.43
C PHE A 302 6.33 -11.02 12.66
N THR A 303 5.55 -10.67 11.64
CA THR A 303 4.08 -10.60 11.77
C THR A 303 3.51 -11.96 12.16
N THR A 304 3.98 -13.03 11.51
CA THR A 304 3.51 -14.40 11.77
C THR A 304 3.81 -14.84 13.21
N ILE A 305 4.95 -14.41 13.78
CA ILE A 305 5.34 -14.72 15.16
C ILE A 305 4.61 -13.83 16.18
N LEU A 306 4.55 -12.51 15.95
CA LEU A 306 3.98 -11.53 16.89
C LEU A 306 2.47 -11.63 17.01
N THR A 307 1.78 -12.00 15.93
CA THR A 307 0.32 -12.03 15.89
C THR A 307 -0.29 -13.03 16.89
N PRO A 308 0.10 -14.33 16.93
CA PRO A 308 -0.41 -15.27 17.94
C PRO A 308 -0.01 -14.89 19.38
N LEU A 309 1.21 -14.36 19.58
CA LEU A 309 1.66 -13.88 20.90
C LEU A 309 0.77 -12.73 21.43
N SER A 310 0.35 -11.83 20.55
CA SER A 310 -0.53 -10.71 20.91
C SER A 310 -1.94 -11.16 21.31
N LEU A 311 -2.42 -12.29 20.79
CA LEU A 311 -3.73 -12.87 21.12
C LEU A 311 -3.71 -13.66 22.42
N ASN A 312 -2.64 -14.40 22.72
CA ASN A 312 -2.50 -15.15 23.98
C ASN A 312 -2.47 -14.22 25.19
N ARG A 313 -1.74 -13.09 25.12
CA ARG A 313 -1.75 -12.08 26.20
C ARG A 313 -3.15 -11.51 26.49
N LYS A 314 -4.03 -11.44 25.49
CA LYS A 314 -5.43 -10.99 25.70
C LYS A 314 -6.29 -12.05 26.41
N LYS A 315 -6.09 -13.33 26.10
CA LYS A 315 -6.76 -14.44 26.81
C LYS A 315 -6.34 -14.49 28.29
N GLU A 316 -5.05 -14.33 28.57
CA GLU A 316 -4.52 -14.26 29.93
C GLU A 316 -5.09 -13.07 30.70
N SER A 317 -5.06 -11.85 30.13
CA SER A 317 -5.59 -10.65 30.79
C SER A 317 -7.10 -10.72 31.10
N ASN A 318 -7.89 -11.34 30.22
CA ASN A 318 -9.33 -11.56 30.46
C ASN A 318 -9.60 -12.69 31.47
N GLY A 319 -8.73 -13.70 31.55
CA GLY A 319 -8.80 -14.75 32.57
C GLY A 319 -8.49 -14.23 33.97
N THR A 320 -7.48 -13.36 34.11
CA THR A 320 -7.11 -12.77 35.40
C THR A 320 -8.19 -11.81 35.93
N LYS A 321 -8.84 -11.01 35.06
CA LYS A 321 -9.95 -10.14 35.48
C LYS A 321 -11.17 -10.91 36.00
N LYS A 322 -11.40 -12.13 35.49
CA LYS A 322 -12.53 -12.97 35.93
C LYS A 322 -12.28 -13.65 37.28
N ASN A 323 -11.01 -13.92 37.61
CA ASN A 323 -10.60 -14.50 38.89
C ASN A 323 -10.43 -13.48 40.04
N ILE A 324 -10.37 -12.17 39.73
CA ILE A 324 -10.33 -11.11 40.76
C ILE A 324 -11.76 -10.64 41.13
N SER A 325 -12.77 -11.01 40.33
CA SER A 325 -14.18 -10.72 40.56
C SER A 325 -14.98 -11.86 41.20
N GLN A 326 -14.29 -12.90 41.70
CA GLN A 326 -14.84 -13.98 42.52
C GLN A 326 -14.17 -13.94 43.89
#